data_AF-A0A917DBK0-F1
#
_entry.id   AF-A0A917DBK0-F1
#
_cell.length_a   1.000
_cell.length_b   1.000
_cell.length_c   1.000
_cell.angle_alpha   90.00
_cell.angle_beta   90.00
_cell.angle_gamma   90.00
#
_symmetry.space_group_name_H-M   'P 1'
#
loop_
_entity.id
_entity.type
_entity.pdbx_description
1 polymer ?
#
loop_
_entity_poly.entity_id
_entity_poly.type
_entity_poly.pdbx_seq_one_letter_code
_entity_poly.pdbx_strand_id
1 'polypeptide(L)'
;MLPYTCSKQYEIDKNKVILRVKRSPFFVRFSLYSITFLLFFLPISSVIYSIQNGGELKFLMIVMIGFFGLICFYMLRVSLWNTYGIEVLHFDKDKITYSADYGWFKDGTKDYEIKAPELEIKQIGYENDSKGVLLIFDSKNYIETVTQIPIKELESLILEIQHIIK
;
A
#
# COMPACT_ATOMS: atom_id res chain seq x y z
N MET A 1 -8.44 -27.80 3.92
CA MET A 1 -8.76 -27.44 2.52
C MET A 1 -7.50 -26.83 1.92
N LEU A 2 -7.06 -27.37 0.79
CA LEU A 2 -5.68 -27.50 0.34
C LEU A 2 -4.86 -26.19 0.14
N PRO A 3 -3.52 -26.30 0.13
CA PRO A 3 -2.55 -25.20 0.14
C PRO A 3 -2.29 -24.65 -1.28
N TYR A 4 -1.24 -23.81 -1.44
CA TYR A 4 -0.79 -23.13 -2.67
C TYR A 4 -1.47 -21.80 -3.00
N THR A 5 -0.77 -20.69 -2.76
CA THR A 5 -0.90 -19.51 -3.62
C THR A 5 0.50 -18.98 -3.93
N CYS A 6 1.17 -19.62 -4.88
CA CYS A 6 2.09 -18.90 -5.77
C CYS A 6 1.21 -18.09 -6.73
N SER A 7 0.61 -17.01 -6.21
CA SER A 7 -0.10 -16.04 -7.02
C SER A 7 0.95 -15.07 -7.52
N LYS A 8 1.14 -14.95 -8.84
CA LYS A 8 1.97 -13.89 -9.43
C LYS A 8 1.62 -12.56 -8.76
N GLN A 9 2.64 -11.80 -8.34
CA GLN A 9 2.45 -10.51 -7.68
C GLN A 9 2.27 -9.35 -8.67
N TYR A 10 2.26 -9.63 -9.96
CA TYR A 10 1.99 -8.66 -11.01
C TYR A 10 1.01 -9.21 -12.04
N GLU A 11 0.28 -8.31 -12.67
CA GLU A 11 -0.65 -8.57 -13.76
C GLU A 11 -0.51 -7.44 -14.80
N ILE A 12 -0.50 -7.80 -16.07
CA ILE A 12 -0.45 -6.84 -17.18
C ILE A 12 -1.74 -6.94 -17.97
N ASP A 13 -2.42 -5.80 -18.13
CA ASP A 13 -3.58 -5.65 -19.00
C ASP A 13 -3.32 -4.54 -20.01
N LYS A 14 -2.86 -4.92 -21.21
CA LYS A 14 -2.51 -4.04 -22.34
C LYS A 14 -1.47 -2.99 -21.97
N ASN A 15 -1.94 -1.84 -21.48
CA ASN A 15 -1.15 -0.66 -21.13
C ASN A 15 -1.20 -0.39 -19.62
N LYS A 16 -1.64 -1.36 -18.82
CA LYS A 16 -1.73 -1.26 -17.35
C LYS A 16 -0.89 -2.36 -16.72
N VAL A 17 -0.05 -1.97 -15.79
CA VAL A 17 0.69 -2.87 -14.92
C VAL A 17 0.11 -2.74 -13.53
N ILE A 18 -0.39 -3.85 -13.01
CA ILE A 18 -1.00 -3.97 -11.69
C ILE A 18 -0.05 -4.75 -10.81
N LEU A 19 0.51 -4.10 -9.80
CA LEU A 19 1.37 -4.74 -8.79
C LEU A 19 0.54 -5.02 -7.54
N ARG A 20 0.60 -6.24 -7.03
CA ARG A 20 -0.17 -6.67 -5.87
C ARG A 20 0.76 -6.96 -4.70
N VAL A 21 0.49 -6.33 -3.57
CA VAL A 21 1.19 -6.61 -2.32
C VAL A 21 0.89 -8.03 -1.88
N LYS A 22 1.95 -8.77 -1.53
CA LYS A 22 1.80 -10.10 -0.94
C LYS A 22 1.02 -9.97 0.36
N ARG A 23 -0.11 -10.64 0.43
CA ARG A 23 -0.95 -10.64 1.63
C ARG A 23 -0.17 -11.14 2.83
N SER A 24 -0.16 -10.34 3.89
CA SER A 24 0.49 -10.71 5.15
C SER A 24 -0.18 -11.96 5.75
N PRO A 25 0.56 -12.77 6.54
CA PRO A 25 -0.02 -13.94 7.22
C PRO A 25 -1.29 -13.56 7.98
N PHE A 26 -2.24 -14.49 8.05
CA PHE A 26 -3.53 -14.23 8.69
C PHE A 26 -3.38 -13.66 10.11
N PHE A 27 -2.46 -14.22 10.91
CA PHE A 27 -2.18 -13.74 12.25
C PHE A 27 -1.73 -12.28 12.30
N VAL A 28 -0.85 -11.86 11.40
CA VAL A 28 -0.38 -10.46 11.34
C VAL A 28 -1.55 -9.52 11.02
N ARG A 29 -2.37 -9.87 10.03
CA ARG A 29 -3.55 -9.08 9.66
C ARG A 29 -4.55 -9.01 10.82
N PHE A 30 -4.86 -10.14 11.43
CA PHE A 30 -5.75 -10.21 12.59
C PHE A 30 -5.28 -9.31 13.73
N SER A 31 -3.99 -9.35 14.05
CA SER A 31 -3.39 -8.49 15.08
C SER A 31 -3.49 -7.01 14.72
N LEU A 32 -3.16 -6.63 13.48
CA LEU A 32 -3.25 -5.24 13.01
C LEU A 32 -4.68 -4.69 13.10
N TYR A 33 -5.67 -5.44 12.62
CA TYR A 33 -7.07 -5.03 12.72
C TYR A 33 -7.56 -4.99 14.17
N SER A 34 -7.14 -5.93 15.02
CA SER A 34 -7.50 -5.94 16.44
C SER A 34 -6.95 -4.71 17.16
N ILE A 35 -5.69 -4.35 16.91
CA ILE A 35 -5.07 -3.14 17.49
C ILE A 35 -5.79 -1.89 16.98
N THR A 36 -6.06 -1.80 15.69
CA THR A 36 -6.79 -0.68 15.08
C THR A 36 -8.18 -0.52 15.74
N PHE A 37 -8.89 -1.63 15.92
CA PHE A 37 -10.18 -1.66 16.60
C PHE A 37 -10.07 -1.17 18.04
N LEU A 38 -9.12 -1.68 18.82
CA LEU A 38 -8.92 -1.24 20.20
C LEU A 38 -8.61 0.26 20.30
N LEU A 39 -7.76 0.79 19.41
CA LEU A 39 -7.44 2.21 19.36
C LEU A 39 -8.66 3.10 19.08
N PHE A 40 -9.64 2.60 18.33
CA PHE A 40 -10.91 3.28 18.12
C PHE A 40 -11.82 3.19 19.34
N PHE A 41 -12.00 1.99 19.90
CA PHE A 41 -13.00 1.75 20.94
C PHE A 41 -12.59 2.25 22.32
N LEU A 42 -11.32 2.17 22.70
CA LEU A 42 -10.84 2.58 24.02
C LEU A 42 -11.14 4.06 24.36
N PRO A 43 -10.77 5.06 23.53
CA PRO A 43 -11.05 6.46 23.85
C PRO A 43 -12.55 6.75 23.90
N ILE A 44 -13.34 6.15 23.00
CA ILE A 44 -14.80 6.31 22.96
C ILE A 44 -15.44 5.73 24.22
N SER A 45 -15.07 4.49 24.58
CA SER A 45 -15.58 3.80 25.76
C SER A 45 -15.21 4.54 27.04
N SER A 46 -14.00 5.11 27.11
CA SER A 46 -13.57 5.93 28.24
C SER A 46 -14.43 7.18 28.42
N VAL A 47 -14.81 7.85 27.33
CA VAL A 47 -15.68 9.03 27.40
C VAL A 47 -17.10 8.64 27.81
N ILE A 48 -17.65 7.57 27.24
CA ILE A 48 -18.97 7.04 27.62
C ILE A 48 -18.98 6.70 29.12
N TYR A 49 -17.97 5.98 29.60
CA TYR A 49 -17.85 5.60 31.00
C TYR A 49 -17.74 6.83 31.93
N SER A 50 -16.98 7.85 31.51
CA SER A 50 -16.88 9.10 32.28
C SER A 50 -18.23 9.79 32.42
N ILE A 51 -18.99 9.91 31.32
CA ILE A 51 -20.30 10.57 31.30
C ILE A 51 -21.31 9.80 32.17
N GLN A 52 -21.33 8.47 32.08
CA GLN A 52 -22.23 7.64 32.89
C GLN A 52 -22.00 7.79 34.40
N ASN A 53 -20.77 8.08 34.82
CA ASN A 53 -20.41 8.29 36.22
C ASN A 53 -20.53 9.76 36.66
N GLY A 54 -21.25 10.60 35.91
CA GLY A 54 -21.45 12.01 36.23
C GLY A 54 -20.25 12.90 35.90
N GLY A 55 -19.28 12.41 35.13
CA GLY A 55 -18.16 13.20 34.64
C GLY A 55 -18.55 14.08 33.46
N GLU A 56 -17.97 15.27 33.40
CA GLU A 56 -18.20 16.22 32.31
C GLU A 56 -17.30 15.96 31.10
N LEU A 57 -17.75 16.36 29.92
CA LEU A 57 -16.96 16.30 28.69
C LEU A 57 -15.90 17.39 28.70
N LYS A 58 -14.68 17.01 29.08
CA LYS A 58 -13.54 17.95 29.15
C LYS A 58 -12.93 18.15 27.77
N PHE A 59 -12.42 19.35 27.51
CA PHE A 59 -11.68 19.67 26.29
C PHE A 59 -10.56 18.65 26.00
N LEU A 60 -9.83 18.21 27.03
CA LEU A 60 -8.78 17.20 26.90
C LEU A 60 -9.29 15.85 26.35
N MET A 61 -10.53 15.45 26.69
CA MET A 61 -11.12 14.23 26.15
C MET A 61 -11.35 14.33 24.64
N ILE A 62 -11.78 15.50 24.16
CA ILE A 62 -11.97 15.77 22.73
C ILE A 62 -10.62 15.69 22.01
N VAL A 63 -9.59 16.32 22.57
CA VAL A 63 -8.22 16.27 22.01
C VAL A 63 -7.72 14.82 21.95
N MET A 64 -7.96 14.03 22.99
CA MET A 64 -7.56 12.61 23.04
C MET A 64 -8.32 11.78 22.00
N ILE A 65 -9.63 11.98 21.82
CA ILE A 65 -10.39 11.32 20.75
C ILE A 65 -9.82 11.69 19.38
N GLY A 66 -9.54 12.98 19.14
CA GLY A 66 -8.95 13.43 17.87
C GLY A 66 -7.60 12.78 17.60
N PHE A 67 -6.70 12.78 18.59
CA PHE A 67 -5.38 12.18 18.49
C PHE A 67 -5.43 10.67 18.23
N PHE A 68 -6.22 9.92 19.01
CA PHE A 68 -6.41 8.49 18.78
C PHE A 68 -7.12 8.20 17.46
N GLY A 69 -8.03 9.08 17.04
CA GLY A 69 -8.68 9.00 15.73
C GLY A 69 -7.68 9.09 14.58
N LEU A 70 -6.72 10.02 14.64
CA LEU A 70 -5.64 10.13 13.65
C LEU A 70 -4.76 8.88 13.61
N ILE A 71 -4.37 8.35 14.78
CA ILE A 71 -3.58 7.11 14.87
C ILE A 71 -4.38 5.92 14.32
N CYS A 72 -5.65 5.80 14.70
CA CYS A 72 -6.55 4.76 14.22
C CYS A 72 -6.70 4.81 12.70
N PHE A 73 -6.89 5.99 12.13
CA PHE A 73 -6.98 6.17 10.68
C PHE A 73 -5.70 5.73 9.97
N TYR A 74 -4.54 6.10 10.50
CA TYR A 74 -3.25 5.64 9.97
C TYR A 74 -3.09 4.11 10.07
N MET A 75 -3.39 3.52 11.22
CA MET A 75 -3.32 2.06 11.44
C MET A 75 -4.29 1.28 10.53
N LEU A 76 -5.47 1.84 10.26
CA LEU A 76 -6.42 1.28 9.30
C LEU A 76 -5.82 1.26 7.90
N ARG A 77 -5.20 2.35 7.44
CA ARG A 77 -4.51 2.41 6.13
C ARG A 77 -3.42 1.35 6.02
N VAL A 78 -2.60 1.18 7.07
CA VAL A 78 -1.56 0.14 7.13
C VAL A 78 -2.17 -1.27 7.06
N SER A 79 -3.24 -1.52 7.81
CA SER A 79 -3.94 -2.82 7.84
C SER A 79 -4.53 -3.18 6.47
N LEU A 80 -5.15 -2.20 5.82
CA LEU A 80 -5.71 -2.35 4.47
C LEU A 80 -4.63 -2.59 3.43
N TRP A 81 -3.51 -1.86 3.46
CA TRP A 81 -2.37 -2.09 2.56
C TRP A 81 -1.83 -3.52 2.68
N ASN A 82 -1.70 -4.02 3.91
CA ASN A 82 -1.26 -5.40 4.20
C ASN A 82 -2.25 -6.49 3.74
N THR A 83 -3.48 -6.11 3.37
CA THR A 83 -4.55 -7.03 3.00
C THR A 83 -4.92 -6.96 1.52
N TYR A 84 -5.00 -5.74 0.98
CA TYR A 84 -5.55 -5.41 -0.32
C TYR A 84 -4.65 -4.47 -1.13
N GLY A 85 -3.44 -4.15 -0.68
CA GLY A 85 -2.56 -3.18 -1.34
C GLY A 85 -2.29 -3.54 -2.79
N ILE A 86 -2.63 -2.61 -3.69
CA ILE A 86 -2.43 -2.73 -5.13
C ILE A 86 -1.83 -1.40 -5.63
N GLU A 87 -0.84 -1.48 -6.51
CA GLU A 87 -0.39 -0.34 -7.30
C GLU A 87 -0.82 -0.54 -8.74
N VAL A 88 -1.25 0.54 -9.38
CA VAL A 88 -1.61 0.54 -10.80
C VAL A 88 -0.78 1.60 -11.50
N LEU A 89 0.01 1.15 -12.46
CA LEU A 89 0.77 1.97 -13.40
C LEU A 89 0.07 1.88 -14.75
N HIS A 90 -0.33 3.02 -15.30
CA HIS A 90 -0.89 3.10 -16.65
C HIS A 90 0.08 3.82 -17.57
N PHE A 91 0.47 3.15 -18.64
CA PHE A 91 1.40 3.65 -19.66
C PHE A 91 0.61 4.20 -20.84
N ASP A 92 0.68 5.50 -21.03
CA ASP A 92 0.25 6.21 -22.24
C ASP A 92 1.49 6.65 -23.03
N LYS A 93 1.33 7.20 -24.24
CA LYS A 93 2.44 7.49 -25.17
C LYS A 93 3.55 8.37 -24.59
N ASP A 94 3.18 9.38 -23.81
CA ASP A 94 4.12 10.35 -23.22
C ASP A 94 3.89 10.53 -21.71
N LYS A 95 3.09 9.65 -21.10
CA LYS A 95 2.61 9.82 -19.73
C LYS A 95 2.48 8.50 -19.00
N ILE A 96 2.98 8.46 -17.78
CA ILE A 96 2.77 7.36 -16.83
C ILE A 96 1.89 7.87 -15.70
N THR A 97 0.77 7.17 -15.48
CA THR A 97 -0.17 7.47 -14.41
C THR A 97 -0.01 6.43 -13.31
N TYR A 98 0.34 6.86 -12.11
CA TYR A 98 0.54 6.01 -10.94
C TYR A 98 -0.59 6.20 -9.92
N SER A 99 -1.13 5.11 -9.40
CA SER A 99 -2.11 5.14 -8.31
C SER A 99 -1.92 3.96 -7.36
N ALA A 100 -2.16 4.21 -6.07
CA ALA A 100 -2.18 3.18 -5.03
C ALA A 100 -3.63 2.95 -4.57
N ASP A 101 -4.05 1.69 -4.58
CA ASP A 101 -5.38 1.25 -4.17
C ASP A 101 -5.26 0.38 -2.90
N TYR A 102 -5.91 0.82 -1.83
CA TYR A 102 -5.98 0.14 -0.54
C TYR A 102 -7.26 -0.73 -0.43
N GLY A 103 -8.01 -0.88 -1.51
CA GLY A 103 -9.31 -1.56 -1.59
C GLY A 103 -10.47 -0.67 -1.15
N TRP A 104 -10.39 -0.10 0.05
CA TRP A 104 -11.43 0.79 0.59
C TRP A 104 -11.13 2.27 0.36
N PHE A 105 -9.87 2.59 0.05
CA PHE A 105 -9.41 3.94 -0.23
C PHE A 105 -8.47 3.90 -1.42
N LYS A 106 -8.46 4.97 -2.22
CA LYS A 106 -7.50 5.16 -3.30
C LYS A 106 -6.70 6.41 -2.98
N ASP A 107 -5.38 6.32 -3.15
CA ASP A 107 -4.55 7.51 -3.09
C ASP A 107 -4.80 8.37 -4.34
N GLY A 108 -4.38 9.63 -4.25
CA GLY A 108 -4.38 10.54 -5.39
C GLY A 108 -3.61 9.94 -6.55
N THR A 109 -4.15 10.10 -7.75
CA THR A 109 -3.46 9.69 -8.98
C THR A 109 -2.34 10.68 -9.27
N LYS A 110 -1.14 10.17 -9.54
CA LYS A 110 0.04 10.97 -9.89
C LYS A 110 0.38 10.78 -11.35
N ASP A 111 0.54 11.90 -12.02
CA ASP A 111 0.77 11.98 -13.45
C ASP A 111 2.21 12.39 -13.71
N TYR A 112 2.94 11.58 -14.49
CA TYR A 112 4.33 11.82 -14.84
C TYR A 112 4.47 11.87 -16.36
N GLU A 113 4.97 12.98 -16.90
CA GLU A 113 5.34 13.07 -18.33
C GLU A 113 6.70 12.40 -18.53
N ILE A 114 6.71 11.17 -19.05
CA ILE A 114 7.90 10.36 -19.25
C ILE A 114 7.86 9.83 -20.68
N LYS A 115 8.88 10.19 -21.48
CA LYS A 115 8.92 9.88 -22.91
C LYS A 115 9.73 8.63 -23.23
N ALA A 116 10.82 8.42 -22.49
CA ALA A 116 11.70 7.26 -22.64
C ALA A 116 12.01 6.68 -21.25
N PRO A 117 11.06 5.93 -20.66
CA PRO A 117 11.25 5.38 -19.32
C PRO A 117 12.35 4.32 -19.31
N GLU A 118 13.35 4.51 -18.46
CA GLU A 118 14.30 3.48 -18.05
C GLU A 118 13.74 2.73 -16.83
N LEU A 119 13.98 1.41 -16.79
CA LEU A 119 13.47 0.52 -15.75
C LEU A 119 14.64 -0.10 -14.99
N GLU A 120 14.62 -0.02 -13.67
CA GLU A 120 15.64 -0.60 -12.80
C GLU A 120 14.99 -1.33 -11.61
N ILE A 121 15.70 -2.33 -11.08
CA ILE A 121 15.29 -3.02 -9.85
C ILE A 121 16.13 -2.50 -8.70
N LYS A 122 15.48 -1.89 -7.72
CA LYS A 122 16.11 -1.56 -6.43
C LYS A 122 15.84 -2.68 -5.45
N GLN A 123 16.90 -3.40 -5.05
CA GLN A 123 16.78 -4.44 -4.04
C GLN A 123 16.42 -3.85 -2.69
N ILE A 124 15.50 -4.49 -1.95
CA ILE A 124 15.07 -4.07 -0.62
C ILE A 124 15.23 -5.25 0.35
N GLY A 125 15.87 -5.00 1.48
CA GLY A 125 16.07 -5.97 2.56
C GLY A 125 17.53 -6.41 2.70
N TYR A 126 17.74 -7.46 3.49
CA TYR A 126 19.05 -8.11 3.61
C TYR A 126 19.36 -8.92 2.35
N GLU A 127 20.65 -9.10 2.02
CA GLU A 127 21.14 -9.73 0.77
C GLU A 127 20.43 -11.04 0.37
N ASN A 128 19.90 -11.79 1.35
CA ASN A 128 19.21 -13.06 1.12
C ASN A 128 17.72 -12.96 0.78
N ASP A 129 17.07 -11.81 0.99
CA ASP A 129 15.60 -11.70 0.89
C ASP A 129 15.09 -11.65 -0.56
N SER A 130 15.98 -11.56 -1.56
CA SER A 130 15.70 -11.67 -3.01
C SER A 130 14.46 -10.89 -3.49
N LYS A 131 14.18 -9.76 -2.85
CA LYS A 131 13.05 -8.86 -3.17
C LYS A 131 13.57 -7.50 -3.59
N GLY A 132 12.78 -6.83 -4.41
CA GLY A 132 13.04 -5.45 -4.80
C GLY A 132 11.75 -4.69 -5.05
N VAL A 133 11.93 -3.47 -5.48
CA VAL A 133 10.88 -2.61 -6.05
C VAL A 133 11.28 -2.22 -7.46
N LEU A 134 10.27 -1.95 -8.29
CA LEU A 134 10.45 -1.41 -9.62
C LEU A 134 10.68 0.11 -9.53
N LEU A 135 11.75 0.57 -10.17
CA LEU A 135 12.04 1.96 -10.45
C LEU A 135 11.74 2.26 -11.90
N ILE A 136 11.05 3.36 -12.15
CA ILE A 136 10.79 3.89 -13.50
C ILE A 136 11.24 5.34 -13.50
N PHE A 137 12.17 5.69 -14.37
CA PHE A 137 12.72 7.04 -14.40
C PHE A 137 13.06 7.53 -15.80
N ASP A 138 13.20 8.84 -15.91
CA ASP A 138 13.73 9.58 -17.04
C ASP A 138 14.64 10.67 -16.45
N SER A 139 15.34 11.41 -17.31
CA SER A 139 16.15 12.60 -16.99
C SER A 139 15.52 13.61 -16.02
N LYS A 140 14.19 13.65 -15.89
CA LYS A 140 13.46 14.63 -15.05
C LYS A 140 12.53 14.03 -14.00
N ASN A 141 12.06 12.81 -14.21
CA ASN A 141 10.97 12.22 -13.41
C ASN A 141 11.40 10.86 -12.87
N TYR A 142 10.94 10.53 -11.67
CA TYR A 142 11.28 9.31 -10.97
C TYR A 142 10.05 8.76 -10.25
N ILE A 143 9.75 7.48 -10.51
CA ILE A 143 8.66 6.73 -9.92
C ILE A 143 9.28 5.51 -9.23
N GLU A 144 9.17 5.45 -7.92
CA GLU A 144 9.53 4.28 -7.12
C GLU A 144 8.25 3.60 -6.66
N THR A 145 8.07 2.35 -7.06
CA THR A 145 6.98 1.52 -6.57
C THR A 145 7.22 1.12 -5.12
N VAL A 146 6.15 0.91 -4.36
CA VAL A 146 6.23 0.53 -2.94
C VAL A 146 5.98 -0.96 -2.72
N THR A 147 5.49 -1.69 -3.72
CA THR A 147 5.23 -3.13 -3.63
C THR A 147 6.53 -3.92 -3.75
N GLN A 148 6.86 -4.66 -2.69
CA GLN A 148 7.99 -5.57 -2.68
C GLN A 148 7.65 -6.86 -3.43
N ILE A 149 8.39 -7.13 -4.49
CA ILE A 149 8.21 -8.27 -5.40
C ILE A 149 9.53 -9.07 -5.47
N PRO A 150 9.49 -10.41 -5.58
CA PRO A 150 10.69 -11.20 -5.84
C PRO A 150 11.45 -10.71 -7.08
N ILE A 151 12.78 -10.62 -7.01
CA ILE A 151 13.62 -10.10 -8.10
C ILE A 151 13.34 -10.84 -9.42
N LYS A 152 13.20 -12.16 -9.37
CA LYS A 152 12.87 -12.99 -10.55
C LYS A 152 11.54 -12.60 -11.22
N GLU A 153 10.54 -12.22 -10.44
CA GLU A 153 9.26 -11.73 -10.96
C GLU A 153 9.39 -10.31 -11.52
N LEU A 154 10.21 -9.45 -10.89
CA LEU A 154 10.51 -8.11 -11.42
C LEU A 154 11.29 -8.14 -12.73
N GLU A 155 12.28 -9.03 -12.87
CA GLU A 155 13.02 -9.24 -14.12
C GLU A 155 12.07 -9.64 -15.25
N SER A 156 11.14 -10.56 -14.96
CA SER A 156 10.11 -10.98 -15.92
C SER A 156 9.18 -9.81 -16.29
N LEU A 157 8.75 -9.04 -15.29
CA LEU A 157 7.92 -7.87 -15.47
C LEU A 157 8.61 -6.80 -16.35
N ILE A 158 9.89 -6.49 -16.13
CA ILE A 158 10.62 -5.49 -16.92
C ILE A 158 10.66 -5.88 -18.40
N LEU A 159 10.92 -7.16 -18.70
CA LEU A 159 10.91 -7.65 -20.09
C LEU A 159 9.55 -7.49 -20.75
N GLU A 160 8.46 -7.76 -20.02
CA GLU A 160 7.10 -7.58 -20.52
C GLU A 160 6.76 -6.09 -20.72
N ILE A 161 7.16 -5.21 -19.80
CA ILE A 161 6.94 -3.75 -19.90
C ILE A 161 7.72 -3.15 -21.08
N GLN A 162 8.96 -3.58 -21.32
CA GLN A 162 9.76 -3.12 -22.46
C GLN A 162 9.09 -3.42 -23.81
N HIS A 163 8.30 -4.49 -23.91
CA HIS A 163 7.52 -4.79 -25.11
C HIS A 163 6.31 -3.85 -25.28
N ILE A 164 5.80 -3.25 -24.20
CA ILE A 164 4.64 -2.34 -24.23
C ILE A 164 5.06 -0.91 -24.57
N ILE A 165 6.24 -0.49 -24.12
CA ILE A 165 6.76 0.87 -24.33
C ILE A 165 7.31 1.06 -25.77
N LYS A 166 7.69 -0.03 -26.44
CA LYS A 166 8.29 -0.02 -27.78
C LYS A 166 7.26 0.23 -28.88
#